data_AF-A0A958ICC0-F1
#
_entry.id   AF-A0A958ICC0-F1
#
_cell.length_a   1.000
_cell.length_b   1.000
_cell.length_c   1.000
_cell.angle_alpha   90.00
_cell.angle_beta   90.00
_cell.angle_gamma   90.00
#
_symmetry.space_group_name_H-M   'P 1'
#
loop_
_entity.id
_entity.type
_entity.pdbx_description
1 polymer ?
#
loop_
_entity_poly.entity_id
_entity_poly.type
_entity_poly.pdbx_seq_one_letter_code
_entity_poly.pdbx_strand_id
1 'polypeptide(L)'
;MQYVGAAKCGKCHKTAKQGKQLKIWEGSEHAKAFETLKSPEAAKIAKEKGLSKPAHEAPECLKCHVSGYKEDASMKAASFDMAQGVQCETCHGAGSLYKKKKIMKDRAASIAQGMADISVEGGSAEKQCVTCHNDESPTFKSFNFAEMWEKIAHPVPE
;
A
#
# COMPACT_ATOMS: atom_id res chain seq x y z
N MET A 1 3.93 -8.79 -15.25
CA MET A 1 3.15 -8.82 -14.00
C MET A 1 2.61 -7.41 -13.77
N GLN A 2 1.40 -7.20 -13.24
CA GLN A 2 0.80 -5.88 -13.13
C GLN A 2 0.16 -5.64 -11.76
N TYR A 3 0.22 -4.39 -11.31
CA TYR A 3 -0.63 -3.85 -10.26
C TYR A 3 -2.06 -3.73 -10.77
N VAL A 4 -3.02 -4.30 -10.06
CA VAL A 4 -4.41 -4.42 -10.48
C VAL A 4 -5.35 -3.47 -9.75
N GLY A 5 -4.91 -2.93 -8.62
CA GLY A 5 -5.62 -1.96 -7.80
C GLY A 5 -6.49 -2.60 -6.73
N ALA A 6 -6.70 -1.86 -5.64
CA ALA A 6 -7.46 -2.30 -4.46
C ALA A 6 -8.87 -2.79 -4.81
N ALA A 7 -9.52 -2.16 -5.80
CA ALA A 7 -10.85 -2.56 -6.26
C ALA A 7 -10.90 -4.02 -6.77
N LYS A 8 -9.83 -4.55 -7.36
CA LYS A 8 -9.79 -5.95 -7.82
C LYS A 8 -9.63 -6.92 -6.65
N CYS A 9 -8.80 -6.57 -5.67
CA CYS A 9 -8.64 -7.33 -4.42
C CYS A 9 -9.95 -7.34 -3.62
N GLY A 10 -10.59 -6.18 -3.51
CA GLY A 10 -11.82 -5.95 -2.77
C GLY A 10 -13.03 -6.77 -3.22
N LYS A 11 -13.04 -7.26 -4.46
CA LYS A 11 -14.09 -8.20 -4.93
C LYS A 11 -14.18 -9.46 -4.06
N CYS A 12 -13.02 -9.92 -3.58
CA CYS A 12 -12.86 -11.14 -2.81
C CYS A 12 -12.35 -10.90 -1.40
N HIS A 13 -12.15 -9.68 -0.92
CA HIS A 13 -11.58 -9.43 0.41
C HIS A 13 -12.39 -8.40 1.20
N LYS A 14 -13.72 -8.45 1.04
CA LYS A 14 -14.68 -7.52 1.67
C LYS A 14 -15.49 -8.14 2.80
N THR A 15 -15.47 -9.46 2.93
CA THR A 15 -16.37 -10.18 3.85
C THR A 15 -15.73 -10.41 5.22
N ALA A 16 -16.57 -10.61 6.25
CA ALA A 16 -16.10 -10.99 7.58
C ALA A 16 -15.30 -12.30 7.55
N LYS A 17 -15.77 -13.31 6.80
CA LYS A 17 -15.09 -14.60 6.61
C LYS A 17 -13.68 -14.49 6.02
N GLN A 18 -13.39 -13.36 5.40
CA GLN A 18 -12.09 -13.13 4.80
C GLN A 18 -11.22 -12.25 5.68
N GLY A 19 -11.75 -11.57 6.70
CA GLY A 19 -11.02 -10.65 7.58
C GLY A 19 -11.30 -9.17 7.31
N LYS A 20 -12.32 -8.84 6.49
CA LYS A 20 -12.74 -7.45 6.17
C LYS A 20 -11.62 -6.56 5.61
N GLN A 21 -10.62 -7.12 4.92
CA GLN A 21 -9.41 -6.39 4.46
C GLN A 21 -9.74 -5.08 3.76
N LEU A 22 -10.69 -5.12 2.81
CA LEU A 22 -11.05 -3.94 2.02
C LEU A 22 -11.54 -2.82 2.92
N LYS A 23 -12.43 -3.13 3.87
CA LYS A 23 -13.01 -2.14 4.79
C LYS A 23 -11.95 -1.57 5.74
N ILE A 24 -11.02 -2.41 6.19
CA ILE A 24 -9.90 -1.97 7.04
C ILE A 24 -8.99 -1.02 6.27
N TRP A 25 -8.64 -1.36 5.03
CA TRP A 25 -7.86 -0.49 4.15
C TRP A 25 -8.58 0.82 3.84
N GLU A 26 -9.86 0.79 3.45
CA GLU A 26 -10.67 1.99 3.15
C GLU A 26 -10.73 2.97 4.34
N GLY A 27 -10.75 2.45 5.56
CA GLY A 27 -10.74 3.27 6.79
C GLY A 27 -9.36 3.77 7.21
N SER A 28 -8.29 3.26 6.62
CA SER A 28 -6.91 3.55 7.03
C SER A 28 -6.35 4.84 6.43
N GLU A 29 -5.28 5.33 7.04
CA GLU A 29 -4.52 6.48 6.50
C GLU A 29 -3.80 6.13 5.19
N HIS A 30 -3.53 4.84 4.92
CA HIS A 30 -2.93 4.40 3.66
C HIS A 30 -3.83 4.69 2.45
N ALA A 31 -5.14 4.44 2.55
CA ALA A 31 -6.09 4.78 1.49
C ALA A 31 -6.22 6.30 1.26
N LYS A 32 -5.90 7.12 2.28
CA LYS A 32 -5.94 8.59 2.21
C LYS A 32 -4.58 9.20 1.88
N ALA A 33 -3.52 8.40 1.76
CA ALA A 33 -2.15 8.90 1.71
C ALA A 33 -1.94 9.89 0.56
N PHE A 34 -2.49 9.61 -0.63
CA PHE A 34 -2.39 10.54 -1.76
C PHE A 34 -3.12 11.85 -1.51
N GLU A 35 -4.32 11.81 -0.92
CA GLU A 35 -5.11 13.00 -0.61
C GLU A 35 -4.38 13.92 0.38
N THR A 36 -3.63 13.36 1.33
CA THR A 36 -2.77 14.16 2.23
C THR A 36 -1.78 15.04 1.47
N LEU A 37 -1.28 14.61 0.30
CA LEU A 37 -0.36 15.39 -0.52
C LEU A 37 -1.01 16.61 -1.22
N LYS A 38 -2.33 16.71 -1.19
CA LYS A 38 -3.07 17.88 -1.69
C LYS A 38 -3.37 18.91 -0.60
N SER A 39 -2.97 18.64 0.65
CA SER A 39 -3.20 19.55 1.77
C SER A 39 -2.32 20.82 1.68
N PRO A 40 -2.74 21.94 2.29
CA PRO A 40 -1.91 23.13 2.41
C PRO A 40 -0.58 22.87 3.11
N GLU A 41 -0.56 21.97 4.10
CA GLU A 41 0.67 21.59 4.81
C GLU A 41 1.66 20.87 3.89
N ALA A 42 1.18 19.92 3.08
CA ALA A 42 2.03 19.26 2.09
C ALA A 42 2.59 20.24 1.05
N ALA A 43 1.79 21.21 0.61
CA ALA A 43 2.24 22.27 -0.30
C ALA A 43 3.32 23.16 0.34
N LYS A 44 3.17 23.50 1.63
CA LYS A 44 4.16 24.24 2.40
C LYS A 44 5.48 23.46 2.51
N ILE A 45 5.42 22.18 2.88
CA ILE A 45 6.60 21.30 2.98
C ILE A 45 7.32 21.18 1.63
N ALA A 46 6.59 21.00 0.53
CA ALA A 46 7.17 20.94 -0.81
C ALA A 46 7.92 22.23 -1.17
N LYS A 47 7.33 23.39 -0.83
CA LYS A 47 7.97 24.70 -1.03
C LYS A 47 9.22 24.88 -0.15
N GLU A 48 9.16 24.52 1.13
CA GLU A 48 10.30 24.61 2.05
C GLU A 48 11.46 23.71 1.62
N LYS A 49 11.15 22.55 1.03
CA LYS A 49 12.15 21.66 0.40
C LYS A 49 12.65 22.13 -0.96
N GLY A 50 12.10 23.21 -1.50
CA GLY A 50 12.49 23.72 -2.82
C GLY A 50 12.11 22.80 -3.98
N LEU A 51 11.06 21.98 -3.83
CA LEU A 51 10.63 21.07 -4.88
C LEU A 51 10.04 21.86 -6.06
N SER A 52 10.37 21.43 -7.28
CA SER A 52 9.88 22.05 -8.52
C SER A 52 8.42 21.70 -8.84
N LYS A 53 7.86 20.68 -8.17
CA LYS A 53 6.51 20.16 -8.35
C LYS A 53 5.72 20.25 -7.05
N PRO A 54 4.37 20.34 -7.12
CA PRO A 54 3.54 20.18 -5.93
C PRO A 54 3.73 18.78 -5.33
N ALA A 55 3.48 18.64 -4.02
CA ALA A 55 3.74 17.38 -3.30
C ALA A 55 3.08 16.15 -3.95
N HIS A 56 1.85 16.28 -4.47
CA HIS A 56 1.13 15.18 -5.13
C HIS A 56 1.65 14.81 -6.54
N GLU A 57 2.67 15.50 -7.04
CA GLU A 57 3.39 15.18 -8.28
C GLU A 57 4.89 14.96 -8.05
N ALA A 58 5.37 15.21 -6.83
CA ALA A 58 6.77 15.15 -6.48
C ALA A 58 7.22 13.70 -6.20
N PRO A 59 8.25 13.18 -6.90
CA PRO A 59 8.81 11.85 -6.65
C PRO A 59 9.14 11.56 -5.18
N GLU A 60 9.62 12.58 -4.48
CA GLU A 60 10.04 12.57 -3.10
C GLU A 60 8.88 12.27 -2.15
N CYS A 61 7.65 12.63 -2.54
CA CYS A 61 6.44 12.37 -1.78
C CYS A 61 5.74 11.10 -2.26
N LEU A 62 5.62 10.93 -3.59
CA LEU A 62 4.88 9.82 -4.19
C LEU A 62 5.48 8.45 -3.87
N LYS A 63 6.79 8.35 -3.64
CA LYS A 63 7.44 7.08 -3.25
C LYS A 63 6.82 6.40 -2.02
N CYS A 64 6.18 7.15 -1.12
CA CYS A 64 5.56 6.63 0.10
C CYS A 64 4.03 6.79 0.14
N HIS A 65 3.46 7.64 -0.71
CA HIS A 65 2.05 8.03 -0.64
C HIS A 65 1.16 7.37 -1.70
N VAL A 66 1.73 6.64 -2.66
CA VAL A 66 0.97 5.86 -3.65
C VAL A 66 1.59 4.49 -3.89
N SER A 67 0.76 3.52 -4.27
CA SER A 67 1.27 2.26 -4.84
C SER A 67 1.86 2.47 -6.24
N GLY A 68 2.88 1.68 -6.58
CA GLY A 68 3.39 1.58 -7.94
C GLY A 68 3.97 2.87 -8.53
N TYR A 69 4.38 3.85 -7.71
CA TYR A 69 4.91 5.12 -8.20
C TYR A 69 6.04 4.94 -9.23
N LYS A 70 7.04 4.13 -8.87
CA LYS A 70 8.25 3.89 -9.68
C LYS A 70 8.04 2.90 -10.84
N GLU A 71 6.84 2.35 -10.98
CA GLU A 71 6.55 1.28 -11.92
C GLU A 71 6.13 1.84 -13.28
N ASP A 72 6.57 1.17 -14.34
CA ASP A 72 6.18 1.52 -15.70
C ASP A 72 4.66 1.43 -15.90
N ALA A 73 4.15 2.20 -16.86
CA ALA A 73 2.73 2.16 -17.23
C ALA A 73 2.28 0.74 -17.65
N SER A 74 3.17 -0.05 -18.27
CA SER A 74 2.90 -1.44 -18.65
C SER A 74 2.69 -2.37 -17.45
N MET A 75 3.23 -2.00 -16.28
CA MET A 75 3.08 -2.71 -15.01
C MET A 75 1.79 -2.30 -14.27
N LYS A 76 0.99 -1.38 -14.81
CA LYS A 76 -0.26 -0.92 -14.20
C LYS A 76 -1.43 -1.35 -15.08
N ALA A 77 -2.35 -2.13 -14.51
CA ALA A 77 -3.56 -2.51 -15.24
C ALA A 77 -4.47 -1.28 -15.42
N ALA A 78 -5.37 -1.32 -16.40
CA ALA A 78 -6.34 -0.24 -16.64
C ALA A 78 -7.26 0.06 -15.43
N SER A 79 -7.34 -0.86 -14.46
CA SER A 79 -8.11 -0.65 -13.21
C SER A 79 -7.29 -0.08 -12.06
N PHE A 80 -5.98 0.12 -12.26
CA PHE A 80 -5.09 0.65 -11.25
C PHE A 80 -5.12 2.18 -11.30
N ASP A 81 -5.28 2.80 -10.13
CA ASP A 81 -5.27 4.25 -9.99
C ASP A 81 -4.37 4.63 -8.81
N MET A 82 -3.31 5.40 -9.08
CA MET A 82 -2.39 5.88 -8.05
C MET A 82 -3.06 6.84 -7.07
N ALA A 83 -4.13 7.52 -7.47
CA ALA A 83 -4.85 8.46 -6.61
C ALA A 83 -5.57 7.76 -5.43
N GLN A 84 -5.69 6.43 -5.46
CA GLN A 84 -6.19 5.63 -4.33
C GLN A 84 -5.15 5.43 -3.21
N GLY A 85 -4.03 6.16 -3.24
CA GLY A 85 -3.03 6.13 -2.19
C GLY A 85 -2.25 4.82 -2.12
N VAL A 86 -1.85 4.44 -0.92
CA VAL A 86 -1.14 3.20 -0.62
C VAL A 86 -2.17 2.06 -0.58
N GLN A 87 -2.16 1.23 -1.61
CA GLN A 87 -3.09 0.11 -1.81
C GLN A 87 -2.50 -1.22 -1.34
N CYS A 88 -3.30 -2.29 -1.43
CA CYS A 88 -2.93 -3.66 -1.03
C CYS A 88 -1.56 -4.10 -1.57
N GLU A 89 -1.29 -3.73 -2.83
CA GLU A 89 -0.13 -4.19 -3.59
C GLU A 89 1.18 -3.46 -3.21
N THR A 90 1.13 -2.39 -2.41
CA THR A 90 2.34 -1.85 -1.77
C THR A 90 2.93 -2.86 -0.77
N CYS A 91 2.07 -3.59 -0.06
CA CYS A 91 2.51 -4.61 0.90
C CYS A 91 2.58 -6.00 0.26
N HIS A 92 1.60 -6.37 -0.57
CA HIS A 92 1.48 -7.74 -1.10
C HIS A 92 2.06 -7.92 -2.51
N GLY A 93 2.66 -6.88 -3.10
CA GLY A 93 3.20 -6.93 -4.47
C GLY A 93 2.11 -6.97 -5.56
N ALA A 94 2.54 -6.94 -6.82
CA ALA A 94 1.66 -6.85 -7.98
C ALA A 94 0.76 -8.10 -8.18
N GLY A 95 -0.56 -7.91 -8.11
CA GLY A 95 -1.56 -8.96 -7.99
C GLY A 95 -2.06 -9.61 -9.26
N SER A 96 -1.59 -9.22 -10.45
CA SER A 96 -2.15 -9.73 -11.71
C SER A 96 -2.11 -11.25 -11.85
N LEU A 97 -1.06 -11.89 -11.30
CA LEU A 97 -0.80 -13.32 -11.45
C LEU A 97 -1.45 -14.15 -10.34
N TYR A 98 -1.43 -13.68 -9.08
CA TYR A 98 -1.95 -14.43 -7.94
C TYR A 98 -3.43 -14.14 -7.60
N LYS A 99 -4.06 -13.08 -8.15
CA LYS A 99 -5.50 -12.78 -7.91
C LYS A 99 -6.48 -13.88 -8.33
N LYS A 100 -6.05 -14.85 -9.15
CA LYS A 100 -6.91 -15.95 -9.60
C LYS A 100 -7.28 -16.81 -8.39
N LYS A 101 -8.58 -17.06 -8.18
CA LYS A 101 -9.10 -17.81 -7.01
C LYS A 101 -8.38 -19.14 -6.75
N LYS A 102 -8.02 -19.89 -7.81
CA LYS A 102 -7.29 -21.16 -7.67
C LYS A 102 -5.89 -20.98 -7.07
N ILE A 103 -5.23 -19.86 -7.37
CA ILE A 103 -3.90 -19.52 -6.86
C ILE A 103 -4.03 -18.89 -5.48
N MET A 104 -4.89 -17.88 -5.30
CA MET A 104 -5.06 -17.16 -4.02
C MET A 104 -5.45 -18.07 -2.84
N LYS A 105 -6.12 -19.20 -3.09
CA LYS A 105 -6.45 -20.18 -2.06
C LYS A 105 -5.24 -20.98 -1.56
N ASP A 106 -4.17 -21.00 -2.33
CA ASP A 106 -2.91 -21.64 -2.00
C ASP A 106 -1.87 -20.54 -1.79
N ARG A 107 -1.49 -20.36 -0.52
CA ARG A 107 -0.56 -19.32 -0.11
C ARG A 107 0.82 -19.47 -0.75
N ALA A 108 1.33 -20.70 -0.83
CA ALA A 108 2.63 -20.98 -1.43
C ALA A 108 2.60 -20.70 -2.93
N ALA A 109 1.52 -21.11 -3.62
CA ALA A 109 1.33 -20.80 -5.03
C ALA A 109 1.21 -19.29 -5.29
N SER A 110 0.59 -18.54 -4.37
CA SER A 110 0.48 -17.08 -4.47
C SER A 110 1.84 -16.40 -4.34
N ILE A 111 2.67 -16.82 -3.37
CA ILE A 111 4.04 -16.32 -3.21
C ILE A 111 4.89 -16.64 -4.43
N ALA A 112 4.81 -17.86 -4.95
CA ALA A 112 5.52 -18.27 -6.16
C ALA A 112 5.14 -17.43 -7.40
N GLN A 113 3.99 -16.75 -7.36
CA GLN A 113 3.49 -15.86 -8.41
C GLN A 113 3.73 -14.36 -8.11
N GLY A 114 4.58 -14.05 -7.13
CA GLY A 114 5.01 -12.70 -6.81
C GLY A 114 4.23 -12.02 -5.68
N MET A 115 3.39 -12.74 -4.93
CA MET A 115 2.79 -12.20 -3.71
C MET A 115 3.87 -12.05 -2.65
N ALA A 116 4.05 -10.84 -2.13
CA ALA A 116 4.91 -10.61 -0.98
C ALA A 116 4.25 -11.17 0.28
N ASP A 117 5.05 -11.95 1.01
CA ASP A 117 4.65 -12.55 2.27
C ASP A 117 4.84 -11.55 3.42
N ILE A 118 3.73 -11.01 3.92
CA ILE A 118 3.70 -10.03 5.01
C ILE A 118 3.26 -10.74 6.28
N SER A 119 4.23 -10.97 7.17
CA SER A 119 4.03 -11.63 8.45
C SER A 119 4.78 -10.91 9.56
N VAL A 120 4.15 -10.83 10.73
CA VAL A 120 4.82 -10.43 11.97
C VAL A 120 5.83 -11.51 12.36
N GLU A 121 5.40 -12.77 12.28
CA GLU A 121 6.26 -13.94 12.44
C GLU A 121 7.27 -14.01 11.29
N GLY A 122 8.54 -13.70 11.56
CA GLY A 122 9.61 -13.58 10.55
C GLY A 122 9.97 -12.13 10.17
N GLY A 123 9.25 -11.13 10.70
CA GLY A 123 9.61 -9.72 10.62
C GLY A 123 9.50 -9.07 9.23
N SER A 124 8.88 -9.74 8.24
CA SER A 124 8.70 -9.15 6.91
C SER A 124 7.71 -7.98 6.94
N ALA A 125 6.70 -8.03 7.82
CA ALA A 125 5.76 -6.93 7.99
C ALA A 125 6.44 -5.65 8.49
N GLU A 126 7.27 -5.74 9.53
CA GLU A 126 7.99 -4.58 10.05
C GLU A 126 8.95 -4.00 9.01
N LYS A 127 9.71 -4.87 8.33
CA LYS A 127 10.60 -4.47 7.23
C LYS A 127 9.85 -3.72 6.13
N GLN A 128 8.64 -4.16 5.79
CA GLN A 128 7.80 -3.47 4.80
C GLN A 128 7.33 -2.11 5.30
N CYS A 129 6.91 -1.98 6.57
CA CYS A 129 6.48 -0.71 7.15
C CYS A 129 7.58 0.35 7.13
N VAL A 130 8.80 0.00 7.53
CA VAL A 130 9.92 0.95 7.63
C VAL A 130 10.49 1.38 6.28
N THR A 131 10.01 0.85 5.15
CA THR A 131 10.33 1.38 3.82
C THR A 131 9.80 2.79 3.60
N CYS A 132 8.71 3.16 4.30
CA CYS A 132 8.08 4.47 4.22
C CYS A 132 8.02 5.19 5.57
N HIS A 133 7.91 4.44 6.67
CA HIS A 133 7.90 4.98 8.02
C HIS A 133 9.33 5.13 8.56
N ASN A 134 10.06 6.11 8.02
CA ASN A 134 11.45 6.40 8.34
C ASN A 134 11.78 7.90 8.15
N ASP A 135 13.03 8.27 8.45
CA ASP A 135 13.53 9.66 8.41
C ASP A 135 13.57 10.30 7.01
N GLU A 136 13.32 9.56 5.94
CA GLU A 136 13.19 10.16 4.60
C GLU A 136 11.89 10.95 4.46
N SER A 137 10.89 10.69 5.30
CA SER A 137 9.67 11.49 5.36
C SER A 137 9.89 12.74 6.22
N PRO A 138 9.62 13.96 5.71
CA PRO A 138 9.85 15.20 6.45
C PRO A 138 8.97 15.37 7.69
N THR A 139 7.90 14.60 7.80
CA THR A 139 6.98 14.64 8.94
C THR A 139 7.17 13.45 9.87
N PHE A 140 8.16 12.60 9.61
CA PHE A 140 8.48 11.47 10.47
C PHE A 140 8.99 11.95 11.83
N LYS A 141 8.51 11.30 12.88
CA LYS A 141 8.93 11.55 14.27
C LYS A 141 9.32 10.25 14.96
N SER A 142 8.44 9.27 14.88
CA SER A 142 8.62 7.94 15.45
C SER A 142 7.61 6.98 14.82
N PHE A 143 7.90 5.68 14.88
CA PHE A 143 6.99 4.63 14.44
C PHE A 143 6.99 3.48 15.44
N ASN A 144 5.83 3.21 16.04
CA ASN A 144 5.60 2.03 16.87
C ASN A 144 4.95 0.96 16.01
N PHE A 145 5.73 -0.03 15.58
CA PHE A 145 5.24 -1.10 14.71
C PHE A 145 4.07 -1.87 15.34
N ALA A 146 4.16 -2.26 16.61
CA ALA A 146 3.13 -3.05 17.27
C ALA A 146 1.78 -2.31 17.28
N GLU A 147 1.77 -1.03 17.67
CA GLU A 147 0.54 -0.22 17.69
C GLU A 147 -0.04 0.04 16.30
N MET A 148 0.81 0.27 15.30
CA MET A 148 0.35 0.57 13.94
C MET A 148 -0.09 -0.68 13.19
N TRP A 149 0.53 -1.84 13.49
CA TRP A 149 0.13 -3.13 12.94
C TRP A 149 -1.32 -3.46 13.32
N GLU A 150 -1.71 -3.30 14.58
CA GLU A 150 -3.08 -3.57 15.05
C GLU A 150 -4.16 -2.80 14.28
N LYS A 151 -3.83 -1.61 13.74
CA LYS A 151 -4.77 -0.79 12.96
C LYS A 151 -5.00 -1.29 11.54
N ILE A 152 -4.06 -2.07 11.00
CA ILE A 152 -4.11 -2.53 9.61
C ILE A 152 -4.17 -4.06 9.51
N ALA A 153 -3.88 -4.79 10.59
CA ALA A 153 -3.94 -6.24 10.65
C ALA A 153 -5.33 -6.74 10.22
N HIS A 154 -5.32 -7.76 9.37
CA HIS A 154 -6.54 -8.30 8.78
C HIS A 154 -6.46 -9.83 8.62
N PRO A 155 -6.25 -10.57 9.72
CA PRO A 155 -6.19 -12.02 9.66
C PRO A 155 -7.52 -12.59 9.13
N VAL A 156 -7.41 -13.68 8.37
CA VAL A 156 -8.59 -14.47 8.01
C VAL A 156 -9.05 -15.18 9.28
N PRO A 157 -10.31 -15.03 9.72
CA PRO A 157 -10.81 -15.73 10.91
C PRO A 157 -10.77 -17.25 10.72
N GLU A 158 -10.53 -17.98 11.81
CA GLU A 158 -10.63 -19.45 11.87
C GLU A 158 -12.06 -19.95 11.62
#